data_AF-A0A024UWC7-F1
#
_entry.id   AF-A0A024UWC7-F1
#
_cell.length_a   1.000
_cell.length_b   1.000
_cell.length_c   1.000
_cell.angle_alpha   90.00
_cell.angle_beta   90.00
_cell.angle_gamma   90.00
#
_symmetry.space_group_name_H-M   'P 1'
#
loop_
_entity.id
_entity.type
_entity.pdbx_description
1 polymer ?
#
loop_
_entity_poly.entity_id
_entity_poly.type
_entity_poly.pdbx_seq_one_letter_code
_entity_poly.pdbx_strand_id
1 'polypeptide(L)'
;EKSVTGRKINCDEIVTLKHVKSNGYLIGSKHDSILSNNYELSVHKDNESGKFQVVCEKKKNTSYWEIGENVYLKNINQNGYLSTSKSYE
;
A
#
# COMPACT_ATOMS: atom_id res chain seq x y z
N GLU A 1 -13.15 -21.29 -5.10
CA GLU A 1 -12.57 -20.14 -5.83
C GLU A 1 -11.10 -20.43 -6.14
N LYS A 2 -10.62 -20.16 -7.36
CA LYS A 2 -9.20 -20.35 -7.68
C LYS A 2 -8.39 -19.28 -6.94
N SER A 3 -7.43 -19.72 -6.10
CA SER A 3 -6.45 -18.84 -5.49
C SER A 3 -5.80 -17.97 -6.56
N VAL A 4 -5.89 -16.64 -6.40
CA VAL A 4 -5.28 -15.64 -7.30
C VAL A 4 -3.77 -15.51 -7.01
N THR A 5 -3.29 -16.18 -5.96
CA THR A 5 -1.89 -16.19 -5.53
C THR A 5 -0.96 -16.69 -6.65
N GLY A 6 0.11 -15.94 -6.91
CA GLY A 6 1.12 -16.27 -7.93
C GLY A 6 0.87 -15.64 -9.31
N ARG A 7 -0.20 -14.87 -9.50
CA ARG A 7 -0.36 -14.02 -10.69
C ARG A 7 0.47 -12.74 -10.56
N LYS A 8 0.86 -12.17 -11.70
CA LYS A 8 1.49 -10.84 -11.75
C LYS A 8 0.51 -9.80 -11.22
N ILE A 9 1.02 -8.85 -10.42
CA ILE A 9 0.25 -7.71 -9.94
C ILE A 9 0.27 -6.65 -11.04
N ASN A 10 -0.90 -6.29 -11.55
CA ASN A 10 -1.02 -5.25 -12.58
C ASN A 10 -0.89 -3.87 -11.95
N CYS A 11 -0.44 -2.89 -12.74
CA CYS A 11 -0.65 -1.51 -12.34
C CYS A 11 -2.16 -1.23 -12.21
N ASP A 12 -2.52 -0.36 -11.26
CA ASP A 12 -3.87 -0.06 -10.78
C ASP A 12 -4.58 -1.18 -10.03
N GLU A 13 -3.95 -2.33 -9.84
CA GLU A 13 -4.51 -3.41 -9.02
C GLU A 13 -4.55 -3.00 -7.54
N ILE A 14 -5.63 -3.42 -6.86
CA ILE A 14 -5.80 -3.20 -5.42
C ILE A 14 -5.18 -4.37 -4.68
N VAL A 15 -4.21 -4.08 -3.82
CA VAL A 15 -3.49 -5.06 -3.01
C VAL A 15 -3.70 -4.81 -1.51
N THR A 16 -3.41 -5.82 -0.71
CA THR A 16 -3.22 -5.69 0.74
C THR A 16 -1.81 -6.15 1.09
N LEU A 17 -1.18 -5.48 2.06
CA LEU A 17 0.19 -5.79 2.46
C LEU A 17 0.19 -6.41 3.86
N LYS A 18 0.59 -7.68 3.95
CA LYS A 18 0.63 -8.42 5.21
C LYS A 18 2.06 -8.48 5.76
N HIS A 19 2.25 -8.01 6.98
CA HIS A 19 3.49 -8.16 7.71
C HIS A 19 3.61 -9.59 8.23
N VAL A 20 4.58 -10.34 7.71
CA VAL A 20 4.72 -11.79 7.94
C VAL A 20 4.92 -12.12 9.42
N LYS A 21 5.76 -11.35 10.15
CA LYS A 21 6.11 -11.66 11.54
C LYS A 21 4.97 -11.44 12.53
N SER A 22 4.22 -10.34 12.39
CA SER A 22 3.09 -10.04 13.28
C SER A 22 1.77 -10.62 12.80
N ASN A 23 1.73 -11.17 11.58
CA ASN A 23 0.53 -11.66 10.91
C ASN A 23 -0.57 -10.58 10.73
N GLY A 24 -0.22 -9.30 10.83
CA GLY A 24 -1.12 -8.17 10.61
C GLY A 24 -0.95 -7.53 9.23
N TYR A 25 -1.83 -6.61 8.88
CA TYR A 25 -1.87 -5.88 7.63
C TYR A 25 -1.50 -4.42 7.84
N LEU A 26 -0.75 -3.84 6.89
CA LEU A 26 -0.56 -2.39 6.84
C LEU A 26 -1.92 -1.75 6.55
N ILE A 27 -2.31 -0.79 7.37
CA ILE A 27 -3.56 -0.04 7.21
C ILE A 27 -3.30 1.47 7.28
N GLY A 28 -4.10 2.24 6.54
CA GLY A 28 -4.24 3.67 6.80
C GLY A 28 -5.29 3.87 7.88
N SER A 29 -4.99 4.65 8.91
CA SER A 29 -5.94 4.98 9.97
C SER A 29 -6.63 6.32 9.69
N LYS A 30 -7.63 6.69 10.51
CA LYS A 30 -8.26 8.02 10.49
C LYS A 30 -7.61 8.97 11.51
N HIS A 31 -6.53 8.54 12.15
CA HIS A 31 -5.76 9.34 13.08
C HIS A 31 -4.63 10.06 12.35
N ASP A 32 -4.13 11.10 12.99
CA ASP A 32 -2.98 11.84 12.52
C ASP A 32 -1.69 11.19 13.04
N SER A 33 -0.69 11.13 12.16
CA SER A 33 0.67 10.74 12.46
C SER A 33 1.26 11.73 13.46
N ILE A 34 1.88 11.20 14.50
CA ILE A 34 2.42 11.93 15.66
C ILE A 34 3.38 13.05 15.25
N LEU A 35 4.10 12.88 14.13
CA LEU A 35 5.21 13.75 13.75
C LEU A 35 4.85 14.74 12.63
N SER A 36 3.80 14.50 11.84
CA SER A 36 3.60 15.26 10.59
C SER A 36 2.17 15.66 10.28
N ASN A 37 1.21 15.38 11.17
CA ASN A 37 -0.23 15.59 10.94
C ASN A 37 -0.79 14.99 9.63
N ASN A 38 -0.06 14.05 9.01
CA ASN A 38 -0.54 13.25 7.88
C ASN A 38 -1.32 12.05 8.42
N TYR A 39 -2.10 11.35 7.60
CA TYR A 39 -2.75 10.12 8.05
C TYR A 39 -1.75 9.10 8.60
N GLU A 40 -2.02 8.60 9.79
CA GLU A 40 -1.24 7.58 10.45
C GLU A 40 -1.33 6.25 9.69
N LEU A 41 -0.21 5.53 9.68
CA LEU A 41 -0.10 4.16 9.19
C LEU A 41 0.19 3.23 10.36
N SER A 42 -0.51 2.10 10.42
CA SER A 42 -0.34 1.12 11.48
C SER A 42 -0.48 -0.31 10.97
N VAL A 43 -0.21 -1.28 11.85
CA VAL A 43 -0.38 -2.71 11.55
C VAL A 43 -1.53 -3.25 12.37
N HIS A 44 -2.54 -3.83 11.70
CA HIS A 44 -3.75 -4.31 12.34
C HIS A 44 -4.13 -5.72 11.90
N LYS A 45 -4.94 -6.45 12.70
CA LYS A 45 -5.36 -7.82 12.34
C LYS A 45 -6.35 -7.86 11.17
N ASP A 46 -7.17 -6.82 11.07
CA ASP A 46 -8.12 -6.60 9.99
C ASP A 46 -7.48 -5.82 8.83
N ASN A 47 -7.93 -6.10 7.61
CA ASN A 47 -7.42 -5.52 6.36
C ASN A 47 -8.44 -4.61 5.65
N GLU A 48 -9.63 -4.36 6.19
CA GLU A 48 -10.65 -3.51 5.55
C GLU A 48 -10.10 -2.13 5.16
N SER A 49 -9.25 -1.56 6.02
CA SER A 49 -8.57 -0.27 5.80
C SER A 49 -7.16 -0.37 5.19
N GLY A 50 -6.76 -1.58 4.79
CA GLY A 50 -5.42 -1.90 4.27
C GLY A 50 -5.38 -2.13 2.76
N LYS A 51 -6.30 -1.51 2.01
CA LYS A 51 -6.40 -1.64 0.55
C LYS A 51 -5.63 -0.50 -0.12
N PHE A 52 -4.65 -0.88 -0.94
CA PHE A 52 -3.79 0.06 -1.66
C PHE A 52 -3.85 -0.19 -3.16
N GLN A 53 -4.07 0.85 -3.95
CA GLN A 53 -3.88 0.82 -5.39
C GLN A 53 -2.40 0.91 -5.71
N VAL A 54 -1.91 0.00 -6.54
CA VAL A 54 -0.53 0.03 -7.07
C VAL A 54 -0.46 1.00 -8.25
N VAL A 55 0.21 2.13 -8.08
CA VAL A 55 0.38 3.13 -9.14
C VAL A 55 1.81 3.05 -9.65
N CYS A 56 2.00 2.52 -10.85
CA CYS A 56 3.32 2.44 -11.48
C CYS A 56 3.70 3.77 -12.12
N GLU A 57 4.92 4.25 -11.91
CA GLU A 57 5.40 5.51 -12.48
C GLU A 57 5.42 5.49 -14.02
N LYS A 58 5.94 4.40 -14.61
CA LYS A 58 6.08 4.23 -16.06
C LYS A 58 5.03 3.27 -16.61
N LYS A 59 3.76 3.68 -16.58
CA LYS A 59 2.64 2.88 -17.08
C LYS A 59 2.65 2.80 -18.62
N LYS A 60 2.83 1.60 -19.16
CA LYS A 60 2.54 1.21 -20.56
C LYS A 60 1.22 0.42 -20.59
N ASN A 61 0.70 0.10 -21.77
CA ASN A 61 -0.60 -0.59 -21.94
C ASN A 61 -0.76 -1.86 -21.08
N THR A 62 0.32 -2.60 -20.85
CA THR A 62 0.39 -3.74 -19.92
C THR A 62 1.64 -3.64 -19.08
N SER A 63 1.58 -2.83 -18.02
CA SER A 63 2.62 -2.74 -17.01
C SER A 63 2.23 -3.54 -15.76
N TYR A 64 3.24 -4.18 -15.17
CA TYR A 64 3.14 -4.94 -13.93
C TYR A 64 4.05 -4.31 -12.87
N TRP A 65 3.79 -4.63 -11.60
CA TRP A 65 4.72 -4.31 -10.53
C TRP A 65 5.97 -5.21 -10.63
N GLU A 66 7.11 -4.60 -10.94
CA GLU A 66 8.40 -5.28 -11.06
C GLU A 66 9.43 -4.70 -10.08
N ILE A 67 10.40 -5.52 -9.68
CA ILE A 67 11.50 -5.09 -8.80
C ILE A 67 12.39 -4.11 -9.57
N GLY A 68 12.77 -3.01 -8.92
CA GLY A 68 13.64 -1.98 -9.52
C GLY A 68 12.88 -0.86 -10.24
N GLU A 69 11.56 -0.98 -10.38
CA GLU A 69 10.70 0.09 -10.91
C GLU A 69 10.06 0.89 -9.77
N ASN A 70 9.92 2.20 -9.99
CA ASN A 70 9.24 3.08 -9.05
C ASN A 70 7.73 2.79 -9.06
N VAL A 71 7.19 2.54 -7.86
CA VAL A 71 5.77 2.35 -7.62
C VAL A 71 5.32 3.21 -6.45
N TYR A 72 4.09 3.68 -6.53
CA TYR A 72 3.42 4.40 -5.46
C TYR A 72 2.25 3.56 -4.97
N LEU A 73 2.04 3.55 -3.65
CA LEU A 73 0.91 2.84 -3.04
C LEU A 73 -0.08 3.87 -2.53
N LYS A 74 -1.25 3.93 -3.15
CA LYS A 74 -2.30 4.87 -2.79
C LYS A 74 -3.36 4.16 -1.95
N ASN A 75 -3.57 4.59 -0.71
CA ASN A 75 -4.66 4.05 0.08
C ASN A 75 -6.00 4.49 -0.54
N ILE A 76 -6.89 3.53 -0.80
CA ILE A 76 -8.17 3.82 -1.48
C ILE A 76 -9.17 4.55 -0.57
N ASN A 77 -9.05 4.44 0.75
CA ASN A 77 -9.98 5.02 1.70
C ASN A 77 -9.62 6.47 2.03
N GLN A 78 -8.33 6.77 2.25
CA GLN A 78 -7.84 8.11 2.57
C GLN A 78 -7.43 8.91 1.33
N ASN A 79 -7.38 8.29 0.15
CA ASN A 79 -6.91 8.92 -1.10
C ASN A 79 -5.45 9.46 -1.03
N GLY A 80 -4.69 9.05 -0.01
CA GLY A 80 -3.31 9.46 0.24
C GLY A 80 -2.29 8.39 -0.18
N TYR A 81 -1.06 8.82 -0.42
CA TYR A 81 0.05 7.92 -0.75
C TYR A 81 0.81 7.49 0.50
N LEU A 82 1.28 6.24 0.50
CA LEU A 82 2.27 5.78 1.46
C LEU A 82 3.52 6.65 1.32
N SER A 83 3.94 7.29 2.42
CA SER A 83 5.06 8.21 2.43
C SER A 83 5.83 8.12 3.74
N THR A 84 7.11 8.45 3.67
CA THR A 84 8.01 8.64 4.81
C THR A 84 8.77 9.95 4.60
N SER A 85 9.37 10.50 5.66
CA SER A 85 10.18 11.71 5.56
C SER A 85 11.36 11.61 6.49
N LYS A 86 12.55 11.94 5.97
CA LYS A 86 13.79 12.04 6.75
C LYS A 86 13.77 13.18 7.78
N SER A 87 12.83 14.11 7.66
CA SER A 87 12.69 15.21 8.64
C SER A 87 12.25 14.71 10.03
N TYR A 88 11.84 13.45 10.14
CA TYR A 88 11.32 12.83 11.34
C TYR A 88 12.04 11.51 11.70
N GLU A 89 13.18 11.23 11.04
CA GLU A 89 14.12 10.15 11.39
C GLU A 89 15.22 10.68 12.31
#